data_AF-A0A858ATK4-F1
#
_entry.id   AF-A0A858ATK4-F1
#
_cell.length_a   1.000
_cell.length_b   1.000
_cell.length_c   1.000
_cell.angle_alpha   90.00
_cell.angle_beta   90.00
_cell.angle_gamma   90.00
#
_symmetry.space_group_name_H-M   'P 1'
#
loop_
_entity.id
_entity.type
_entity.pdbx_description
1 polymer ?
#
loop_
_entity_poly.entity_id
_entity_poly.type
_entity_poly.pdbx_seq_one_letter_code
_entity_poly.pdbx_strand_id
1 'polypeptide(L)'
;MGFKKSKKYFLAGIIIKLIYIIISLIGLITVLSQQNNISDDSVHVATGTTSYIFVLEIVGLIISNSRYKKELSPSILSIVFSFASGNIPTGILFIIARVKYQSVETKNETS
;
A
#
# COMPACT_ATOMS: atom_id res chain seq x y z
N MET A 1 23.70 10.90 -1.70
CA MET A 1 22.99 11.04 -0.40
C MET A 1 21.50 11.41 -0.59
N GLY A 2 20.78 10.81 -1.55
CA GLY A 2 19.44 11.28 -1.95
C GLY A 2 18.23 10.75 -1.17
N PHE A 3 18.34 9.54 -0.59
CA PHE A 3 17.21 8.87 0.08
C PHE A 3 16.73 9.56 1.37
N LYS A 4 17.59 10.33 2.05
CA LYS A 4 17.28 10.97 3.35
C LYS A 4 16.08 11.93 3.29
N LYS A 5 15.81 12.59 2.15
CA LYS A 5 14.70 13.56 2.04
C LYS A 5 13.37 12.93 1.60
N SER A 6 13.36 11.79 0.90
CA SER A 6 12.13 11.09 0.48
C SER A 6 11.61 10.08 1.51
N LYS A 7 12.46 9.67 2.47
CA LYS A 7 12.14 8.70 3.54
C LYS A 7 10.82 8.98 4.26
N LYS A 8 10.49 10.24 4.55
CA LYS A 8 9.29 10.59 5.32
C LYS A 8 7.97 10.21 4.62
N TYR A 9 7.85 10.47 3.31
CA TYR A 9 6.64 10.16 2.55
C TYR A 9 6.52 8.66 2.30
N PHE A 10 7.67 8.00 2.06
CA PHE A 10 7.67 6.55 1.87
C PHE A 10 7.27 5.84 3.18
N LEU A 11 7.85 6.24 4.31
CA LEU A 11 7.50 5.69 5.62
C LEU A 11 6.04 5.96 5.97
N ALA A 12 5.54 7.18 5.75
CA ALA A 12 4.14 7.51 5.95
C ALA A 12 3.22 6.61 5.11
N GLY A 13 3.56 6.37 3.83
CA GLY A 13 2.81 5.47 2.97
C GLY A 13 2.79 4.02 3.49
N ILE A 14 3.92 3.53 4.03
CA ILE A 14 4.01 2.20 4.67
C ILE A 14 3.12 2.11 5.91
N ILE A 15 3.11 3.16 6.75
CA ILE A 15 2.27 3.22 7.95
C ILE A 15 0.78 3.20 7.58
N ILE A 16 0.35 4.03 6.62
CA ILE A 16 -1.05 4.01 6.16
C ILE A 16 -1.42 2.65 5.56
N LYS A 17 -0.49 2.01 4.85
CA LYS A 17 -0.68 0.66 4.32
C LYS A 17 -0.98 -0.36 5.42
N LEU A 18 -0.21 -0.32 6.52
CA LEU A 18 -0.45 -1.16 7.70
C LEU A 18 -1.83 -0.93 8.30
N ILE A 19 -2.27 0.33 8.40
CA ILE A 19 -3.62 0.67 8.90
C ILE A 19 -4.69 0.06 8.00
N TYR A 20 -4.55 0.16 6.68
CA TYR A 20 -5.50 -0.45 5.72
C TYR A 20 -5.56 -1.97 5.81
N ILE A 21 -4.43 -2.64 6.07
CA ILE A 21 -4.41 -4.09 6.31
C ILE A 21 -5.26 -4.44 7.55
N ILE A 22 -5.14 -3.68 8.63
CA ILE A 22 -5.92 -3.89 9.85
C ILE A 22 -7.41 -3.66 9.56
N ILE A 23 -7.77 -2.59 8.86
CA ILE A 23 -9.16 -2.31 8.46
C ILE A 23 -9.73 -3.44 7.60
N SER A 24 -8.98 -3.90 6.61
CA SER A 24 -9.38 -5.01 5.74
C SER A 24 -9.58 -6.31 6.51
N LEU A 25 -8.74 -6.58 7.51
CA LEU A 25 -8.87 -7.74 8.39
C LEU A 25 -10.13 -7.66 9.26
N ILE A 26 -10.42 -6.49 9.84
CA ILE A 26 -11.66 -6.25 10.61
C ILE A 26 -12.89 -6.44 9.71
N GLY A 27 -12.82 -5.93 8.46
CA GLY A 27 -13.86 -6.13 7.46
C GLY A 27 -14.12 -7.61 7.16
N LEU A 28 -13.06 -8.40 6.95
CA LEU A 28 -13.17 -9.85 6.75
C LEU A 28 -13.81 -10.55 7.96
N ILE A 29 -13.36 -10.24 9.17
CA ILE A 29 -13.93 -10.81 10.40
C ILE A 29 -15.43 -10.47 10.52
N THR A 30 -15.80 -9.24 10.18
CA THR A 30 -17.20 -8.77 10.25
C THR A 30 -18.08 -9.49 9.23
N VAL A 31 -17.63 -9.62 7.98
CA VAL A 31 -18.37 -10.35 6.93
C VAL A 31 -18.58 -11.81 7.34
N LEU A 32 -17.54 -12.47 7.83
CA LEU A 32 -17.63 -13.86 8.29
C LEU A 32 -18.53 -14.00 9.53
N SER A 33 -18.52 -13.03 10.45
CA SER A 33 -19.37 -13.04 11.64
C SER A 33 -20.86 -12.84 11.32
N GLN A 34 -21.18 -12.17 10.21
CA GLN A 34 -22.56 -11.91 9.77
C GLN A 34 -23.04 -12.85 8.67
N GLN A 35 -22.26 -13.88 8.32
CA GLN A 35 -22.59 -14.81 7.22
C GLN A 35 -23.97 -15.44 7.36
N ASN A 36 -24.44 -15.69 8.59
CA ASN A 36 -25.76 -16.30 8.84
C ASN A 36 -26.95 -15.32 8.70
N ASN A 37 -26.69 -14.00 8.58
CA ASN A 37 -27.70 -12.95 8.59
C ASN A 37 -27.84 -12.22 7.24
N ILE A 38 -27.00 -12.54 6.25
CA ILE A 38 -26.92 -11.87 4.96
C ILE A 38 -27.08 -12.93 3.85
N SER A 39 -27.53 -12.53 2.66
CA SER A 39 -27.59 -13.45 1.52
C SER A 39 -26.20 -14.01 1.16
N ASP A 40 -26.14 -15.31 0.86
CA ASP A 40 -24.89 -16.02 0.52
C ASP A 40 -24.12 -15.33 -0.62
N ASP A 41 -24.82 -14.84 -1.64
CA ASP A 41 -24.20 -14.10 -2.76
C ASP A 41 -23.47 -12.83 -2.31
N SER A 42 -24.07 -12.07 -1.39
CA SER A 42 -23.44 -10.84 -0.86
C SER A 42 -22.22 -11.16 0.00
N VAL A 43 -22.30 -12.25 0.79
CA VAL A 43 -21.18 -12.72 1.62
C VAL A 43 -20.02 -13.18 0.74
N HIS A 44 -20.29 -13.93 -0.34
CA HIS A 44 -19.27 -14.40 -1.28
C HIS A 44 -18.56 -13.24 -1.98
N VAL A 45 -19.30 -12.26 -2.50
CA VAL A 45 -18.72 -11.09 -3.18
C VAL A 45 -17.91 -10.24 -2.21
N ALA A 46 -18.43 -9.97 -1.01
CA ALA A 46 -17.74 -9.19 0.02
C ALA A 46 -16.46 -9.89 0.49
N THR A 47 -16.53 -11.20 0.74
CA THR A 47 -15.37 -12.00 1.15
C THR A 47 -14.30 -12.04 0.06
N GLY A 48 -14.70 -12.28 -1.19
CA GLY A 48 -13.78 -12.30 -2.34
C GLY A 48 -13.08 -10.96 -2.55
N THR A 49 -13.84 -9.87 -2.56
CA THR A 49 -13.30 -8.51 -2.73
C THR A 49 -12.38 -8.12 -1.58
N THR A 50 -12.78 -8.37 -0.33
CA THR A 50 -11.97 -8.02 0.85
C THR A 50 -10.71 -8.89 0.94
N SER A 51 -10.78 -10.15 0.54
CA SER A 51 -9.61 -11.04 0.46
C SER A 51 -8.62 -10.58 -0.62
N TYR A 52 -9.12 -10.17 -1.78
CA TYR A 52 -8.29 -9.60 -2.85
C TYR A 52 -7.56 -8.34 -2.38
N ILE A 53 -8.27 -7.40 -1.76
CA ILE A 53 -7.70 -6.17 -1.19
C ILE A 53 -6.64 -6.52 -0.15
N PHE A 54 -6.93 -7.45 0.77
CA PHE A 54 -6.01 -7.88 1.81
C PHE A 54 -4.70 -8.44 1.23
N VAL A 55 -4.79 -9.34 0.24
CA VAL A 55 -3.61 -9.92 -0.42
C VAL A 55 -2.77 -8.85 -1.11
N LEU A 56 -3.39 -7.95 -1.88
CA LEU A 56 -2.68 -6.85 -2.54
C LEU A 56 -1.97 -5.93 -1.55
N GLU A 57 -2.61 -5.63 -0.42
CA GLU A 57 -2.05 -4.78 0.60
C GLU A 57 -0.84 -5.43 1.28
N ILE A 58 -0.92 -6.72 1.62
CA ILE A 58 0.19 -7.49 2.19
C ILE A 58 1.37 -7.57 1.23
N VAL A 59 1.14 -7.94 -0.03
CA VAL A 59 2.21 -8.02 -1.05
C VAL A 59 2.84 -6.64 -1.27
N GLY A 60 2.00 -5.61 -1.41
CA GLY A 60 2.45 -4.23 -1.54
C GLY A 60 3.29 -3.76 -0.35
N LEU A 61 2.93 -4.17 0.87
CA LEU A 61 3.66 -3.85 2.10
C LEU A 61 5.04 -4.52 2.12
N ILE A 62 5.12 -5.80 1.77
CA ILE A 62 6.39 -6.55 1.71
C ILE A 62 7.35 -5.89 0.72
N ILE A 63 6.87 -5.57 -0.49
CA ILE A 63 7.67 -4.89 -1.51
C ILE A 63 8.15 -3.52 -1.00
N SER A 64 7.23 -2.73 -0.43
CA SER A 64 7.55 -1.39 0.07
C SER A 64 8.54 -1.42 1.22
N ASN A 65 8.40 -2.33 2.18
CA ASN A 65 9.31 -2.47 3.32
C ASN A 65 10.70 -2.94 2.87
N SER A 66 10.77 -3.91 1.96
CA SER A 66 12.03 -4.39 1.38
C SER A 66 12.79 -3.26 0.68
N ARG A 67 12.09 -2.46 -0.14
CA ARG A 67 12.68 -1.31 -0.84
C ARG A 67 13.05 -0.18 0.12
N TYR A 68 12.25 0.08 1.14
CA TYR A 68 12.57 1.08 2.17
C TYR A 68 13.86 0.74 2.92
N LYS A 69 14.04 -0.52 3.31
CA LYS A 69 15.27 -1.01 3.97
C LYS A 69 16.50 -0.93 3.07
N LYS A 70 16.33 -1.19 1.77
CA LYS A 70 17.40 -1.10 0.76
C LYS A 70 17.66 0.33 0.25
N GLU A 71 17.02 1.33 0.85
CA GLU A 71 17.10 2.72 0.43
C GLU A 71 16.75 2.99 -1.04
N LEU A 72 15.80 2.21 -1.58
CA LEU A 72 15.33 2.32 -2.96
C LEU A 72 13.99 3.09 -3.03
N SER A 73 13.75 3.81 -4.13
CA SER A 73 12.46 4.46 -4.40
C SER A 73 11.28 3.48 -4.32
N PRO A 74 10.05 3.92 -3.99
CA PRO A 74 8.86 3.08 -4.05
C PRO A 74 8.69 2.40 -5.42
N SER A 75 8.30 1.13 -5.45
CA SER A 75 8.05 0.41 -6.71
C SER A 75 6.77 0.91 -7.39
N ILE A 76 6.74 0.88 -8.73
CA ILE A 76 5.51 1.13 -9.51
C ILE A 76 4.44 0.10 -9.12
N LEU A 77 4.82 -1.16 -8.90
CA LEU A 77 3.89 -2.20 -8.44
C LEU A 77 3.23 -1.84 -7.10
N SER A 78 4.02 -1.33 -6.13
CA SER A 78 3.48 -0.89 -4.85
C SER A 78 2.49 0.27 -4.98
N ILE A 79 2.70 1.16 -5.96
CA ILE A 79 1.78 2.28 -6.27
C ILE A 79 0.50 1.73 -6.89
N VAL A 80 0.61 0.89 -7.91
CA VAL A 80 -0.53 0.28 -8.62
C VAL A 80 -1.38 -0.54 -7.65
N PHE A 81 -0.76 -1.36 -6.80
CA PHE A 81 -1.48 -2.16 -5.80
C PHE A 81 -2.23 -1.30 -4.81
N SER A 82 -1.69 -0.14 -4.42
CA SER A 82 -2.41 0.80 -3.55
C SER A 82 -3.64 1.43 -4.21
N PHE A 83 -3.65 1.65 -5.53
CA PHE A 83 -4.85 2.12 -6.20
C PHE A 83 -5.85 0.98 -6.45
N ALA A 84 -5.36 -0.20 -6.84
CA ALA A 84 -6.19 -1.39 -7.05
C ALA A 84 -6.89 -1.87 -5.77
N SER A 85 -6.27 -1.66 -4.60
CA SER A 85 -6.85 -1.96 -3.29
C SER A 85 -7.76 -0.85 -2.75
N GLY A 86 -7.91 0.27 -3.45
CA GLY A 86 -8.65 1.44 -2.97
C GLY A 86 -7.91 2.31 -1.94
N ASN A 87 -6.68 1.98 -1.59
CA ASN A 87 -5.83 2.76 -0.67
C ASN A 87 -5.14 3.94 -1.38
N ILE A 88 -5.98 4.88 -1.83
CA ILE A 88 -5.57 6.11 -2.53
C ILE A 88 -4.52 6.91 -1.76
N PRO A 89 -4.64 7.13 -0.42
CA PRO A 89 -3.65 7.91 0.32
C PRO A 89 -2.23 7.31 0.24
N THR A 90 -2.09 5.99 0.34
CA THR A 90 -0.78 5.33 0.19
C THR A 90 -0.24 5.48 -1.24
N GLY A 91 -1.08 5.33 -2.26
CA GLY A 91 -0.70 5.52 -3.66
C GLY A 91 -0.09 6.91 -3.91
N ILE A 92 -0.77 7.96 -3.43
CA ILE A 92 -0.31 9.35 -3.55
C ILE A 92 1.03 9.56 -2.81
N LEU A 93 1.16 9.06 -1.58
CA LEU A 93 2.40 9.19 -0.81
C LEU A 93 3.59 8.50 -1.50
N PHE A 94 3.36 7.34 -2.11
CA PHE A 94 4.40 6.64 -2.87
C PHE A 94 4.77 7.36 -4.17
N ILE A 95 3.82 7.98 -4.87
CA ILE A 95 4.12 8.85 -6.02
C ILE A 95 5.00 10.02 -5.57
N ILE A 96 4.60 10.75 -4.52
CA ILE A 96 5.37 11.89 -4.00
C ILE A 96 6.78 11.44 -3.59
N ALA A 97 6.90 10.32 -2.89
CA ALA A 97 8.19 9.77 -2.49
C ALA A 97 9.08 9.40 -3.68
N ARG A 98 8.50 8.82 -4.74
CA ARG A 98 9.22 8.44 -5.97
C ARG A 98 9.68 9.66 -6.76
N VAL A 99 8.82 10.65 -6.98
CA VAL A 99 9.16 11.90 -7.67
C VAL A 99 10.28 12.65 -6.94
N LYS A 100 10.17 12.77 -5.61
CA LYS A 100 11.22 13.41 -4.81
C LYS A 100 12.55 12.65 -4.83
N TYR A 101 12.51 11.32 -4.90
CA TYR A 101 13.71 10.50 -4.99
C TYR A 101 14.43 10.72 -6.34
N GLN A 102 13.70 10.64 -7.45
CA GLN A 102 14.26 10.84 -8.80
C GLN A 102 14.86 12.24 -8.97
N SER A 103 14.18 13.30 -8.50
CA SER A 103 14.71 14.67 -8.57
C SER A 103 16.05 14.83 -7.85
N VAL A 104 16.31 14.05 -6.80
CA VAL A 104 17.58 14.11 -6.06
C VAL A 104 18.67 13.26 -6.71
N GLU A 105 18.33 12.13 -7.34
CA GLU A 105 19.28 11.37 -8.19
C GLU A 105 19.78 12.24 -9.33
N THR A 106 18.88 12.84 -10.11
CA THR A 106 19.26 13.68 -11.27
C THR A 106 20.17 14.85 -10.85
N LYS A 107 19.90 15.50 -9.71
CA LYS A 107 20.76 16.59 -9.21
C LYS A 107 22.17 16.12 -8.85
N ASN A 108 22.34 14.91 -8.30
CA ASN A 108 23.66 14.40 -7.96
C ASN A 108 24.44 13.92 -9.19
N GLU A 109 23.77 13.57 -10.28
CA GLU A 109 24.42 13.17 -11.54
C GLU A 109 24.85 14.38 -12.39
N THR A 110 24.18 15.53 -12.24
CA THR A 110 24.50 16.78 -12.95
C THR A 110 25.39 17.76 -12.17
N SER A 111 25.82 17.41 -10.95
CA SER A 111 26.72 18.21 -10.11
C SER A 111 28.11 17.59 -10.07
#